data_AF-A0A7C4WGV3-F1
#
_entry.id   AF-A0A7C4WGV3-F1
#
_cell.length_a   1.000
_cell.length_b   1.000
_cell.length_c   1.000
_cell.angle_alpha   90.00
_cell.angle_beta   90.00
_cell.angle_gamma   90.00
#
_symmetry.space_group_name_H-M   'P 1'
#
loop_
_entity.id
_entity.type
_entity.pdbx_description
1 polymer ?
#
loop_
_entity_poly.entity_id
_entity_poly.type
_entity_poly.pdbx_seq_one_letter_code
_entity_poly.pdbx_strand_id
1 'polypeptide(L)'
;MRYKFPVHVLTESKLTLRGLDLLKEIDKNAILSANLKSELKSGVIISFSISTLDKKLAEILQLRAPALRERSENMEKNSEESFLTGACYIPVLPFLSDTEEQLELMKTQAAAPIHIFWMALIRSLLAGYSKSCCDFQ
;
A
#
# COMPACT_ATOMS: atom_id res chain seq x y z
N MET A 1 14.46 -11.38 15.54
CA MET A 1 13.00 -11.11 15.72
C MET A 1 12.28 -12.23 16.47
N ARG A 2 11.38 -11.91 17.42
CA ARG A 2 10.67 -12.92 18.27
C ARG A 2 9.38 -13.47 17.65
N TYR A 3 8.60 -12.64 16.96
CA TYR A 3 7.21 -12.98 16.56
C TYR A 3 7.02 -13.29 15.06
N LYS A 4 7.99 -12.93 14.20
CA LYS A 4 7.99 -13.26 12.76
C LYS A 4 6.70 -12.87 12.00
N PHE A 5 6.04 -11.79 12.41
CA PHE A 5 4.88 -11.28 11.67
C PHE A 5 5.30 -10.58 10.39
N PRO A 6 4.54 -10.73 9.29
CA PRO A 6 4.67 -9.83 8.15
C PRO A 6 4.25 -8.41 8.57
N VAL A 7 4.78 -7.41 7.86
CA VAL A 7 4.49 -6.00 8.14
C VAL A 7 4.04 -5.27 6.89
N HIS A 8 3.10 -4.35 7.08
CA HIS A 8 2.70 -3.39 6.08
C HIS A 8 3.04 -1.99 6.59
N VAL A 9 3.92 -1.30 5.86
CA VAL A 9 4.32 0.08 6.13
C VAL A 9 3.52 0.97 5.20
N LEU A 10 2.59 1.74 5.74
CA LEU A 10 1.87 2.79 5.03
C LEU A 10 2.45 4.16 5.43
N THR A 11 2.94 4.95 4.49
CA THR A 11 3.62 6.22 4.78
C THR A 11 3.38 7.29 3.71
N GLU A 12 3.59 8.56 4.07
CA GLU A 12 3.70 9.66 3.10
C GLU A 12 5.15 10.14 2.93
N SER A 13 6.10 9.54 3.67
CA SER A 13 7.45 10.04 3.84
C SER A 13 8.49 9.32 2.98
N LYS A 14 9.71 9.87 2.91
CA LYS A 14 10.86 9.21 2.26
C LYS A 14 11.66 8.27 3.17
N LEU A 15 11.16 8.00 4.39
CA LEU A 15 11.98 7.43 5.45
C LEU A 15 12.14 5.90 5.38
N THR A 16 11.42 5.22 4.48
CA THR A 16 11.52 3.77 4.29
C THR A 16 12.93 3.34 3.91
N LEU A 17 13.66 4.17 3.13
CA LEU A 17 15.04 3.89 2.72
C LEU A 17 16.03 3.85 3.88
N ARG A 18 15.70 4.44 5.03
CA ARG A 18 16.59 4.44 6.20
C ARG A 18 16.59 3.11 6.96
N GLY A 19 15.56 2.29 6.77
CA GLY A 19 15.37 1.03 7.50
C GLY A 19 15.35 -0.19 6.59
N LEU A 20 15.99 -0.12 5.42
CA LEU A 20 15.96 -1.21 4.43
C LEU A 20 16.57 -2.50 4.98
N ASP A 21 17.63 -2.40 5.78
CA ASP A 21 18.27 -3.53 6.46
C ASP A 21 17.29 -4.26 7.39
N LEU A 22 16.58 -3.51 8.23
CA LEU A 22 15.56 -4.06 9.12
C LEU A 22 14.40 -4.66 8.32
N LEU A 23 13.91 -3.96 7.30
CA LEU A 23 12.82 -4.45 6.46
C LEU A 23 13.22 -5.74 5.73
N LYS A 24 14.46 -5.85 5.22
CA LYS A 24 14.98 -7.09 4.61
C LYS A 24 15.05 -8.23 5.63
N GLU A 25 15.45 -7.94 6.87
CA GLU A 25 15.43 -8.95 7.94
C GLU A 25 13.99 -9.42 8.21
N ILE A 26 13.01 -8.51 8.23
CA ILE A 26 11.60 -8.87 8.43
C ILE A 26 11.13 -9.74 7.28
N ASP A 27 11.34 -9.29 6.04
CA ASP A 27 10.88 -9.97 4.83
C ASP A 27 11.38 -11.42 4.75
N LYS A 28 12.67 -11.62 5.05
CA LYS A 28 13.30 -12.95 5.07
C LYS A 28 12.72 -13.88 6.15
N ASN A 29 12.35 -13.33 7.31
CA ASN A 29 12.01 -14.14 8.49
C ASN A 29 10.51 -14.23 8.76
N ALA A 30 9.69 -13.40 8.10
CA ALA A 30 8.26 -13.35 8.31
C ALA A 30 7.58 -14.66 7.88
N ILE A 31 6.58 -15.08 8.64
CA ILE A 31 5.75 -16.24 8.34
C ILE A 31 4.41 -15.74 7.82
N LEU A 32 4.21 -15.84 6.50
CA LEU A 32 2.91 -15.58 5.89
C LEU A 32 1.92 -16.72 6.22
N SER A 33 0.66 -16.35 6.46
CA SER A 33 -0.42 -17.34 6.59
C SER A 33 -0.66 -18.05 5.25
N ALA A 34 -1.26 -19.25 5.29
CA ALA A 34 -1.52 -20.03 4.07
C ALA A 34 -2.27 -19.24 2.99
N ASN A 35 -3.26 -18.45 3.40
CA ASN A 35 -4.07 -17.62 2.50
C ASN A 35 -3.27 -16.47 1.87
N LEU A 36 -2.24 -15.96 2.56
CA LEU A 36 -1.41 -14.87 2.05
C LEU A 36 -0.26 -15.38 1.19
N LYS A 37 0.25 -16.60 1.41
CA LYS A 37 1.35 -17.16 0.61
C LYS A 37 1.02 -17.33 -0.88
N SER A 38 -0.25 -17.52 -1.23
CA SER A 38 -0.66 -17.62 -2.64
C SER A 38 -0.65 -16.26 -3.35
N GLU A 39 -0.96 -15.19 -2.62
CA GLU A 39 -1.12 -13.83 -3.18
C GLU A 39 0.12 -12.95 -3.00
N LEU A 40 0.85 -13.15 -1.89
CA LEU A 40 1.98 -12.35 -1.47
C LEU A 40 3.25 -13.21 -1.44
N LYS A 41 4.27 -12.74 -2.15
CA LYS A 41 5.61 -13.36 -2.16
C LYS A 41 6.58 -12.72 -1.16
N SER A 42 6.16 -11.67 -0.48
CA SER A 42 6.96 -10.86 0.44
C SER A 42 6.23 -10.71 1.77
N GLY A 43 6.98 -10.82 2.86
CA GLY A 43 6.54 -10.52 4.22
C GLY A 43 6.55 -9.04 4.57
N VAL A 44 7.05 -8.19 3.67
CA VAL A 44 7.05 -6.73 3.81
C VAL A 44 6.32 -6.08 2.65
N ILE A 45 5.40 -5.19 2.99
CA ILE A 45 4.68 -4.38 2.02
C ILE A 45 4.92 -2.93 2.36
N ILE A 46 5.25 -2.12 1.36
CA ILE A 46 5.49 -0.69 1.53
C ILE A 46 4.51 0.05 0.64
N SER A 47 3.63 0.84 1.25
CA SER A 47 2.63 1.62 0.52
C SER A 47 2.77 3.09 0.81
N PHE A 48 2.59 3.90 -0.22
CA PHE A 48 2.62 5.35 -0.11
C PHE A 48 1.21 5.90 -0.19
N SER A 49 0.72 6.61 0.84
CA SER A 49 -0.57 7.26 0.73
C SER A 49 -0.48 8.49 -0.18
N ILE A 50 -1.48 8.60 -1.05
CA ILE A 50 -1.71 9.70 -1.97
C ILE A 50 -3.18 10.06 -1.80
N SER A 51 -3.51 11.30 -1.45
CA SER A 51 -4.90 11.75 -1.33
C SER A 51 -5.41 12.46 -2.59
N THR A 52 -4.52 12.91 -3.47
CA THR A 52 -4.84 13.60 -4.73
C THR A 52 -3.61 13.67 -5.64
N LEU A 53 -3.83 13.78 -6.95
CA LEU A 53 -2.80 14.11 -7.96
C LEU A 53 -2.70 15.62 -8.22
N ASP A 54 -3.66 16.41 -7.75
CA ASP A 54 -3.63 17.86 -7.85
C ASP A 54 -2.61 18.42 -6.86
N LYS A 55 -1.55 19.05 -7.39
CA LYS A 55 -0.47 19.62 -6.59
C LYS A 55 -0.95 20.68 -5.59
N LYS A 56 -1.87 21.57 -5.99
CA LYS A 56 -2.38 22.64 -5.11
C LYS A 56 -3.20 22.04 -3.97
N LEU A 57 -4.04 21.05 -4.29
CA LEU A 57 -4.81 20.36 -3.27
C LEU A 57 -3.92 19.53 -2.35
N ALA A 58 -2.86 18.89 -2.88
CA ALA A 58 -1.88 18.15 -2.08
C ALA A 58 -1.14 19.06 -1.09
N GLU A 59 -0.78 20.28 -1.48
CA GLU A 59 -0.16 21.28 -0.60
C GLU A 59 -1.06 21.67 0.60
N ILE A 60 -2.38 21.59 0.42
CA ILE A 60 -3.37 21.85 1.48
C ILE A 60 -3.56 20.59 2.35
N LEU A 61 -3.79 19.44 1.73
CA LEU A 61 -4.18 18.21 2.42
C LEU A 61 -2.99 17.51 3.11
N GLN A 62 -1.79 17.63 2.56
CA GLN A 62 -0.60 16.88 2.98
C GLN A 62 0.57 17.84 3.25
N LEU A 63 0.32 18.81 4.12
CA LEU A 63 1.29 19.84 4.46
C LEU A 63 2.57 19.21 5.02
N ARG A 64 3.74 19.56 4.43
CA ARG A 64 5.09 19.04 4.75
C ARG A 64 5.37 17.60 4.31
N ALA A 65 4.44 16.94 3.63
CA ALA A 65 4.76 15.67 3.00
C ALA A 65 5.65 15.89 1.76
N PRO A 66 6.57 14.96 1.47
CA PRO A 66 7.27 14.89 0.19
C PRO A 66 6.34 15.07 -1.01
N ALA A 67 6.84 15.70 -2.06
CA ALA A 67 6.08 15.82 -3.30
C ALA A 67 5.83 14.44 -3.91
N LEU A 68 4.74 14.30 -4.67
CA LEU A 68 4.36 13.02 -5.27
C LEU A 68 5.48 12.38 -6.09
N ARG A 69 6.23 13.18 -6.85
CA ARG A 69 7.40 12.72 -7.61
C ARG A 69 8.45 12.05 -6.73
N GLU A 70 8.73 12.63 -5.56
CA GLU A 70 9.72 12.09 -4.63
C GLU A 70 9.23 10.81 -3.94
N ARG A 71 7.92 10.68 -3.73
CA ARG A 71 7.30 9.43 -3.27
C ARG A 71 7.42 8.35 -4.35
N SER A 72 7.22 8.72 -5.62
CA SER A 72 7.42 7.81 -6.76
C SER A 72 8.85 7.32 -6.87
N GLU A 73 9.84 8.21 -6.74
CA GLU A 73 11.26 7.84 -6.71
C GLU A 73 11.58 6.92 -5.51
N ASN A 74 10.93 7.15 -4.37
CA ASN A 74 11.08 6.26 -3.22
C ASN A 74 10.44 4.89 -3.49
N MET A 75 9.24 4.83 -4.10
CA MET A 75 8.62 3.58 -4.51
C MET A 75 9.54 2.78 -5.43
N GLU A 76 10.13 3.42 -6.44
CA GLU A 76 11.06 2.79 -7.37
C GLU A 76 12.25 2.16 -6.63
N LYS A 77 12.90 2.91 -5.74
CA LYS A 77 14.02 2.39 -4.93
C LYS A 77 13.63 1.21 -4.04
N ASN A 78 12.43 1.22 -3.44
CA ASN A 78 11.97 0.06 -2.66
C ASN A 78 11.68 -1.15 -3.57
N SER A 79 11.23 -0.91 -4.81
CA SER A 79 11.02 -1.97 -5.80
C SER A 79 12.34 -2.58 -6.27
N GLU A 80 13.39 -1.77 -6.46
CA GLU A 80 14.74 -2.24 -6.78
C GLU A 80 15.29 -3.17 -5.69
N GLU A 81 14.93 -2.91 -4.44
CA GLU A 81 15.26 -3.74 -3.28
C GLU A 81 14.35 -4.98 -3.13
N SER A 82 13.53 -5.27 -4.15
CA SER A 82 12.61 -6.41 -4.23
C SER A 82 11.46 -6.41 -3.23
N PHE A 83 11.17 -5.27 -2.58
CA PHE A 83 9.97 -5.16 -1.74
C PHE A 83 8.70 -5.06 -2.57
N LEU A 84 7.59 -5.62 -2.05
CA LEU A 84 6.27 -5.34 -2.61
C LEU A 84 5.88 -3.90 -2.27
N THR A 85 6.00 -3.00 -3.26
CA THR A 85 5.76 -1.57 -3.09
C THR A 85 4.64 -1.06 -4.00
N GLY A 86 3.92 -0.04 -3.53
CA GLY A 86 2.85 0.59 -4.30
C GLY A 86 2.31 1.84 -3.63
N ALA A 87 1.19 2.35 -4.14
CA ALA A 87 0.50 3.48 -3.53
C ALA A 87 -0.90 3.09 -3.06
N CYS A 88 -1.42 3.84 -2.09
CA CYS A 88 -2.79 3.76 -1.64
C CYS A 88 -3.46 5.10 -1.85
N TYR A 89 -4.59 5.11 -2.56
CA TYR A 89 -5.37 6.33 -2.75
C TYR A 89 -6.22 6.62 -1.52
N ILE A 90 -5.60 7.18 -0.49
CA ILE A 90 -6.23 7.43 0.81
C ILE A 90 -5.73 8.74 1.45
N PRO A 91 -6.62 9.51 2.09
CA PRO A 91 -8.08 9.39 1.96
C PRO A 91 -8.56 9.86 0.57
N VAL A 92 -9.60 9.21 0.07
CA VAL A 92 -10.47 9.80 -0.95
C VAL A 92 -11.41 10.75 -0.23
N LEU A 93 -11.41 12.02 -0.62
CA LEU A 93 -12.18 13.06 0.05
C LEU A 93 -13.35 13.50 -0.82
N PRO A 94 -14.60 13.44 -0.31
CA PRO A 94 -15.76 13.86 -1.06
C PRO A 94 -15.64 15.29 -1.58
N PHE A 95 -16.01 15.49 -2.84
CA PHE A 95 -15.97 16.75 -3.59
C PHE A 95 -14.58 17.36 -3.82
N LEU A 96 -13.51 16.71 -3.36
CA LEU A 96 -12.14 17.22 -3.43
C LEU A 96 -11.25 16.31 -4.28
N SER A 97 -11.36 15.00 -4.07
CA SER A 97 -10.49 14.01 -4.70
C SER A 97 -11.23 12.78 -5.21
N ASP A 98 -12.55 12.87 -5.34
CA ASP A 98 -13.45 11.76 -5.68
C ASP A 98 -14.09 11.90 -7.08
N THR A 99 -13.61 12.80 -7.93
CA THR A 99 -14.14 12.86 -9.30
C THR A 99 -13.73 11.61 -10.09
N GLU A 100 -14.60 11.16 -11.00
CA GLU A 100 -14.32 9.98 -11.83
C GLU A 100 -12.99 10.11 -12.59
N GLU A 101 -12.73 11.30 -13.13
CA GLU A 101 -11.49 11.62 -13.85
C GLU A 101 -10.26 11.47 -12.95
N GLN A 102 -10.31 11.96 -11.72
CA GLN A 102 -9.21 11.83 -10.76
C GLN A 102 -9.01 10.37 -10.35
N LEU A 103 -10.10 9.61 -10.16
CA LEU A 103 -10.04 8.19 -9.83
C LEU A 103 -9.44 7.36 -10.97
N GLU A 104 -9.82 7.63 -12.22
CA GLU A 104 -9.26 6.97 -13.40
C GLU A 104 -7.79 7.35 -13.63
N LEU A 105 -7.42 8.62 -13.43
CA LEU A 105 -6.03 9.04 -13.46
C LEU A 105 -5.19 8.35 -12.38
N MET A 106 -5.72 8.18 -11.16
CA MET A 106 -5.05 7.44 -10.10
C MET A 106 -4.84 5.97 -10.46
N LYS A 107 -5.83 5.31 -11.07
CA LYS A 107 -5.72 3.91 -11.52
C LYS A 107 -4.64 3.74 -12.59
N THR A 108 -4.48 4.72 -13.48
CA THR A 108 -3.58 4.64 -14.64
C THR A 108 -2.16 5.16 -14.36
N GLN A 109 -2.01 6.27 -13.64
CA GLN A 109 -0.70 6.87 -13.35
C GLN A 109 0.08 6.12 -12.29
N ALA A 110 -0.63 5.38 -11.43
CA ALA A 110 0.04 4.53 -10.48
C ALA A 110 0.38 3.19 -11.14
N ALA A 111 1.38 3.24 -11.99
CA ALA A 111 1.97 2.10 -12.68
C ALA A 111 2.77 1.17 -11.73
N ALA A 112 2.96 1.55 -10.46
CA ALA A 112 3.31 0.62 -9.40
C ALA A 112 2.02 -0.01 -8.86
N PRO A 113 1.94 -1.33 -8.65
CA PRO A 113 0.69 -2.02 -8.37
C PRO A 113 0.00 -1.43 -7.13
N ILE A 114 -0.94 -0.50 -7.33
CA ILE A 114 -1.71 0.15 -6.26
C ILE A 114 -2.58 -0.85 -5.51
N HIS A 115 -2.83 -2.03 -6.07
CA HIS A 115 -4.00 -2.79 -5.68
C HIS A 115 -3.75 -4.19 -5.11
N ILE A 116 -2.51 -4.63 -4.96
CA ILE A 116 -2.28 -6.04 -4.58
C ILE A 116 -2.65 -6.30 -3.11
N PHE A 117 -2.27 -5.42 -2.17
CA PHE A 117 -2.53 -5.71 -0.76
C PHE A 117 -3.99 -5.46 -0.36
N TRP A 118 -4.61 -4.36 -0.79
CA TRP A 118 -5.97 -4.03 -0.37
C TRP A 118 -7.00 -4.99 -0.99
N MET A 119 -6.83 -5.41 -2.25
CA MET A 119 -7.70 -6.43 -2.85
C MET A 119 -7.42 -7.85 -2.32
N ALA A 120 -6.17 -8.23 -2.04
CA ALA A 120 -5.88 -9.55 -1.44
C ALA A 120 -6.37 -9.65 0.01
N LEU A 121 -6.26 -8.56 0.78
CA LEU A 121 -6.80 -8.46 2.14
C LEU A 121 -8.34 -8.45 2.12
N ILE A 122 -8.97 -7.64 1.27
CA ILE A 122 -10.43 -7.64 1.11
C ILE A 122 -10.91 -9.01 0.60
N ARG A 123 -10.26 -9.64 -0.38
CA ARG A 123 -10.62 -11.00 -0.81
C ARG A 123 -10.46 -12.03 0.30
N SER A 124 -9.37 -11.98 1.06
CA SER A 124 -9.15 -12.92 2.19
C SER A 124 -10.13 -12.68 3.34
N LEU A 125 -10.45 -11.42 3.65
CA LEU A 125 -11.43 -11.04 4.68
C LEU A 125 -12.86 -11.36 4.23
N LEU A 126 -13.23 -11.07 2.97
CA LEU A 126 -14.55 -11.37 2.39
C LEU A 126 -14.75 -12.88 2.16
N ALA A 127 -13.70 -13.63 1.83
CA ALA A 127 -13.77 -15.09 1.75
C ALA A 127 -13.98 -15.73 3.14
N GLY A 128 -13.52 -15.07 4.22
CA GLY A 128 -13.84 -15.45 5.59
C GLY A 128 -15.28 -15.05 5.99
N TYR A 129 -15.75 -13.89 5.55
CA TYR A 129 -17.09 -13.38 5.84
C TYR A 129 -18.20 -14.13 5.09
N SER A 130 -17.98 -14.60 3.85
CA SER A 130 -19.02 -15.31 3.09
C SER A 130 -19.40 -16.66 3.72
N LYS A 131 -18.47 -17.33 4.40
CA LYS A 131 -18.77 -18.55 5.18
C LYS A 131 -19.60 -18.26 6.44
N SER A 132 -19.42 -17.11 7.07
CA SER A 132 -20.17 -16.75 8.29
C SER A 132 -21.63 -16.36 8.01
N CYS A 133 -21.97 -15.89 6.81
CA CYS A 133 -23.33 -15.49 6.47
C CYS A 133 -24.21 -16.64 5.93
N CYS A 134 -23.62 -17.73 5.44
CA CYS A 134 -24.40 -18.87 4.95
C CYS A 134 -24.85 -19.85 6.05
N ASP A 135 -24.36 -19.71 7.29
CA ASP A 135 -24.79 -20.51 8.44
C ASP A 135 -25.94 -19.83 9.24
N PHE A 136 -26.56 -18.79 8.69
CA PHE A 136 -27.70 -18.06 9.27
C PHE A 136 -28.81 -17.78 8.24
N GLN A 137 -29.09 -18.74 7.37
CA GLN A 137 -30.35 -18.82 6.62
C GLN A 137 -31.02 -20.17 6.80
#